data_AF-A0A4Y4K8S7-F1
#
_entry.id   AF-A0A4Y4K8S7-F1
#
_cell.length_a   1.000
_cell.length_b   1.000
_cell.length_c   1.000
_cell.angle_alpha   90.00
_cell.angle_beta   90.00
_cell.angle_gamma   90.00
#
_symmetry.space_group_name_H-M   'P 1'
#
loop_
_entity.id
_entity.type
_entity.pdbx_description
1 polymer ?
#
loop_
_entity_poly.entity_id
_entity_poly.type
_entity_poly.pdbx_seq_one_letter_code
_entity_poly.pdbx_strand_id
1 'polypeptide(L)'
;MTARLAALGIAPILMRGKGWARVEAHVPCPLSPERWQELLAALATADSFGLVDSSADGRSVWAGVNDKTPAAVPAARGQGRQP
;
A
#
# COMPACT_ATOMS: atom_id res chain seq x y z
N MET A 1 -4.24 -5.40 7.02
CA MET A 1 -2.83 -5.37 6.55
C MET A 1 -1.85 -5.80 7.63
N THR A 2 -1.56 -4.96 8.62
CA THR A 2 -0.46 -5.14 9.60
C THR A 2 -0.51 -6.46 10.37
N ALA A 3 -1.69 -6.86 10.88
CA ALA A 3 -1.85 -8.13 11.59
C ALA A 3 -1.55 -9.36 10.70
N ARG A 4 -1.87 -9.30 9.40
CA ARG A 4 -1.57 -10.38 8.45
C ARG A 4 -0.07 -10.46 8.17
N LEU A 5 0.61 -9.33 8.04
CA LEU A 5 2.07 -9.28 7.88
C LEU A 5 2.78 -9.85 9.11
N ALA A 6 2.33 -9.50 10.32
CA ALA A 6 2.88 -10.05 11.55
C ALA A 6 2.69 -11.58 11.65
N ALA A 7 1.55 -12.12 11.20
CA ALA A 7 1.32 -13.57 11.13
C ALA A 7 2.24 -14.29 10.13
N LEU A 8 2.78 -13.56 9.15
CA LEU A 8 3.81 -14.04 8.23
C LEU A 8 5.23 -13.97 8.82
N GLY A 9 5.39 -13.53 10.07
CA GLY A 9 6.70 -13.30 10.69
C GLY A 9 7.41 -12.06 10.16
N ILE A 10 6.70 -11.22 9.41
CA ILE A 10 7.20 -9.97 8.85
C ILE A 10 6.87 -8.86 9.83
N ALA A 11 7.84 -8.04 10.21
CA ALA A 11 7.64 -6.92 11.12
C ALA A 11 7.32 -5.63 10.32
N PRO A 12 6.04 -5.22 10.19
CA PRO A 12 5.70 -3.99 9.47
C PRO A 12 5.95 -2.74 10.31
N ILE A 13 6.53 -1.73 9.68
CA ILE A 13 6.63 -0.36 10.17
C ILE A 13 5.44 0.42 9.63
N LEU A 14 4.65 1.02 10.54
CA LEU A 14 3.51 1.86 10.17
C LEU A 14 3.88 3.34 10.29
N MET A 15 3.93 4.01 9.15
CA MET A 15 4.07 5.46 9.04
C MET A 15 2.69 6.07 8.82
N ARG A 16 2.34 7.12 9.58
CA ARG A 16 1.06 7.83 9.44
C ARG A 16 1.30 9.32 9.29
N GLY A 17 0.54 9.94 8.41
CA GLY A 17 0.45 11.39 8.26
C GLY A 17 -1.00 11.85 8.13
N LYS A 18 -1.20 13.15 7.94
CA LYS A 18 -2.54 13.70 7.74
C LYS A 18 -3.06 13.25 6.38
N GLY A 19 -4.12 12.44 6.37
CA GLY A 19 -4.77 11.96 5.15
C GLY A 19 -4.15 10.72 4.52
N TRP A 20 -3.12 10.13 5.13
CA TRP A 20 -2.45 8.94 4.57
C TRP A 20 -1.81 8.06 5.64
N ALA A 21 -1.72 6.77 5.34
CA ALA A 21 -0.97 5.79 6.08
C ALA A 21 -0.12 4.96 5.11
N ARG A 22 1.12 4.66 5.48
CA ARG A 22 2.01 3.77 4.74
C ARG A 22 2.50 2.68 5.67
N VAL A 23 2.31 1.44 5.26
CA VAL A 23 2.89 0.27 5.89
C VAL A 23 4.08 -0.16 5.05
N GLU A 24 5.24 -0.34 5.68
CA GLU A 24 6.45 -0.84 5.03
C GLU A 24 6.96 -2.06 5.79
N ALA A 25 7.51 -3.05 5.08
CA ALA A 25 8.05 -4.23 5.73
C ALA A 25 9.17 -4.88 4.93
N HIS A 26 10.22 -5.31 5.61
CA HIS A 26 11.29 -6.10 5.02
C HIS A 26 10.81 -7.53 4.76
N VAL A 27 11.06 -8.05 3.55
CA VAL A 27 10.68 -9.41 3.15
C VAL A 27 11.89 -10.33 3.36
N PRO A 28 11.79 -11.32 4.26
CA PRO A 28 12.87 -12.27 4.44
C PRO A 28 13.08 -13.09 3.17
N CYS A 29 14.35 -13.32 2.82
CA CYS A 29 14.75 -14.21 1.74
C CYS A 29 15.39 -15.48 2.35
N PRO A 30 14.93 -16.70 1.98
CA PRO A 30 13.88 -17.00 1.01
C PRO A 30 12.45 -16.93 1.61
N LEU A 31 11.47 -16.58 0.77
CA LEU A 31 10.04 -16.67 1.08
C LEU A 31 9.39 -17.71 0.15
N SER A 32 8.60 -18.62 0.72
CA SER A 32 7.85 -19.61 -0.09
C SER A 32 6.81 -18.93 -0.98
N PRO A 33 6.47 -19.51 -2.16
CA PRO A 33 5.44 -18.97 -3.05
C PRO A 33 4.09 -18.73 -2.37
N GLU A 34 3.67 -19.62 -1.48
CA GLU A 34 2.41 -19.51 -0.73
C GLU A 34 2.41 -18.30 0.20
N ARG A 35 3.51 -18.10 0.93
CA ARG A 35 3.72 -16.93 1.81
C ARG A 35 3.81 -15.64 1.00
N TRP A 36 4.39 -15.70 -0.20
CA TRP A 36 4.43 -14.57 -1.13
C TRP A 36 3.02 -14.20 -1.64
N GLN A 37 2.18 -15.19 -1.94
CA GLN A 37 0.81 -14.95 -2.35
C GLN A 37 -0.03 -14.35 -1.21
N GLU A 38 0.12 -14.83 0.02
CA GLU A 38 -0.54 -14.23 1.20
C GLU A 38 -0.08 -12.79 1.45
N LEU A 39 1.21 -12.51 1.25
CA LEU A 39 1.77 -11.17 1.33
C LEU A 39 1.11 -10.24 0.31
N LEU A 40 1.05 -10.65 -0.96
CA LEU A 40 0.40 -9.87 -2.02
C LEU A 40 -1.10 -9.68 -1.76
N ALA A 41 -1.79 -10.71 -1.26
CA ALA A 41 -3.20 -10.61 -0.90
C ALA A 41 -3.45 -9.62 0.26
N ALA A 42 -2.51 -9.49 1.20
CA ALA A 42 -2.57 -8.46 2.22
C ALA A 42 -2.35 -7.07 1.60
N LEU A 43 -1.29 -6.90 0.79
CA LEU A 43 -0.93 -5.63 0.15
C LEU A 43 -2.03 -5.09 -0.78
N ALA A 44 -2.73 -5.98 -1.49
CA ALA A 44 -3.84 -5.65 -2.38
C ALA A 44 -5.05 -5.01 -1.66
N THR A 45 -5.10 -5.03 -0.33
CA THR A 45 -6.14 -4.32 0.44
C THR A 45 -5.90 -2.81 0.55
N ALA A 46 -4.73 -2.31 0.14
CA ALA A 46 -4.41 -0.89 0.14
C ALA A 46 -4.75 -0.22 -1.21
N ASP A 47 -4.86 1.12 -1.19
CA ASP A 47 -5.07 1.91 -2.40
C ASP A 47 -3.88 1.82 -3.37
N SER A 48 -2.68 1.58 -2.84
CA SER A 48 -1.44 1.48 -3.61
C SER A 48 -0.47 0.57 -2.88
N PHE A 49 0.29 -0.24 -3.60
CA PHE A 49 1.33 -1.09 -3.01
C PHE A 49 2.45 -1.34 -4.01
N GLY A 50 3.62 -1.74 -3.50
CA GLY A 50 4.77 -2.02 -4.35
C GLY A 50 5.91 -2.75 -3.63
N LEU A 51 6.91 -3.11 -4.44
CA LEU A 51 8.14 -3.76 -4.03
C LEU A 51 9.31 -2.83 -4.32
N VAL A 52 10.21 -2.70 -3.36
CA VAL A 52 11.49 -2.01 -3.50
C VAL A 52 12.59 -3.03 -3.23
N ASP A 53 13.48 -3.19 -4.21
CA ASP A 53 14.67 -4.02 -4.07
C ASP A 53 15.86 -3.06 -3.89
N SER A 54 16.36 -2.99 -2.66
CA SER A 54 17.49 -2.16 -2.27
C SER A 54 18.71 -3.04 -2.08
N SER A 55 19.84 -2.67 -2.67
CA SER A 55 21.09 -3.44 -2.51
C SER A 55 21.60 -3.47 -1.06
N ALA A 56 21.24 -2.48 -0.25
CA ALA A 56 21.63 -2.36 1.16
C ALA A 56 20.68 -3.08 2.12
N ASP A 57 19.36 -2.95 1.91
CA ASP A 57 18.32 -3.44 2.82
C ASP A 57 17.55 -4.65 2.26
N GLY A 58 18.02 -5.22 1.15
CA GLY A 58 17.34 -6.30 0.45
C GLY A 58 15.96 -5.88 -0.07
N ARG A 59 15.02 -6.81 -0.03
CA ARG A 59 13.69 -6.65 -0.62
C ARG A 59 12.69 -6.19 0.42
N SER A 60 12.05 -5.06 0.19
CA SER A 60 11.05 -4.47 1.07
C SER A 60 9.76 -4.20 0.31
N VAL A 61 8.61 -4.45 0.95
CA VAL A 61 7.28 -4.13 0.42
C VAL A 61 6.71 -2.91 1.10
N TRP A 62 5.86 -2.18 0.39
CA TRP A 62 5.09 -1.09 0.95
C TRP A 62 3.64 -1.14 0.49
N ALA A 63 2.76 -0.61 1.32
CA ALA A 63 1.36 -0.39 1.02
C ALA A 63 0.92 0.98 1.56
N GLY A 64 0.38 1.82 0.68
CA GLY A 64 -0.18 3.13 0.98
C GLY A 64 -1.71 3.09 0.99
N VAL A 65 -2.29 3.55 2.09
CA VAL A 65 -3.73 3.80 2.24
C VAL A 65 -3.92 5.31 2.32
N ASN A 66 -4.71 5.87 1.42
CA ASN A 66 -5.12 7.26 1.53
C ASN A 66 -6.43 7.30 2.31
N ASP A 67 -6.49 8.15 3.33
CA ASP A 67 -7.75 8.53 3.96
C ASP A 67 -8.48 9.42 2.96
N LYS A 68 -9.10 8.81 1.96
CA LYS A 68 -10.05 9.49 1.11
C LYS A 68 -11.26 9.79 1.99
N THR A 69 -11.23 10.94 2.66
CA THR A 69 -12.44 11.78 2.64
C THR A 69 -12.85 11.81 1.17
N PRO A 70 -14.04 11.32 0.77
CA PRO A 70 -14.41 11.28 -0.63
C PRO A 70 -14.28 12.70 -1.16
N ALA A 71 -13.33 12.91 -2.08
CA ALA A 71 -13.33 14.10 -2.89
C ALA A 71 -14.64 14.01 -3.66
N ALA A 72 -15.63 14.82 -3.26
CA ALA A 72 -16.84 14.99 -4.03
C ALA A 72 -16.37 15.26 -5.46
N VAL A 73 -16.68 14.34 -6.36
CA VAL A 73 -16.48 14.51 -7.79
C VAL A 73 -17.20 15.82 -8.10
N PRO A 74 -16.52 16.93 -8.49
CA PRO A 74 -17.26 18.08 -8.94
C PRO A 74 -18.01 17.60 -10.17
N ALA A 75 -19.34 17.53 -10.06
CA ALA A 75 -20.23 17.20 -11.15
C ALA A 75 -19.77 18.01 -12.36
N ALA A 76 -19.60 17.34 -13.50
CA ALA A 76 -19.21 17.93 -14.76
C ALA A 76 -20.03 19.19 -15.00
N ARG A 77 -19.43 20.36 -14.73
CA ARG A 77 -20.07 21.64 -15.00
C ARG A 77 -19.92 21.85 -16.49
N GLY A 78 -20.92 21.40 -17.24
CA GLY A 78 -21.10 21.75 -18.63
C GLY A 78 -21.00 23.26 -18.77
N GLN A 79 -20.03 23.73 -19.53
CA GLN A 79 -19.96 25.12 -19.93
C GLN A 79 -20.27 25.17 -21.42
N GLY A 80 -21.56 25.25 -21.69
CA GLY A 80 -22.06 25.65 -22.99
C GLY A 80 -21.82 27.14 -23.23
N ARG A 81 -21.74 27.43 -24.53
CA ARG A 81 -21.92 28.70 -25.25
C ARG A 81 -20.75 29.67 -25.37
N GLN A 82 -20.23 29.65 -26.60
CA GLN A 82 -19.74 30.78 -27.40
C GLN A 82 -20.68 32.00 -27.29
N PRO A 83 -20.14 33.21 -27.43
CA PRO A 83 -20.07 33.86 -28.76
C PRO A 83 -18.65 34.17 -29.24
#